data_AF-A0A961NIS9-F1
#
_entry.id   AF-A0A961NIS9-F1
#
_cell.length_a   1.000
_cell.length_b   1.000
_cell.length_c   1.000
_cell.angle_alpha   90.00
_cell.angle_beta   90.00
_cell.angle_gamma   90.00
#
_symmetry.space_group_name_H-M   'P 1'
#
loop_
_entity.id
_entity.type
_entity.pdbx_description
1 polymer ?
#
loop_
_entity_poly.entity_id
_entity_poly.type
_entity_poly.pdbx_seq_one_letter_code
_entity_poly.pdbx_strand_id
1 'polypeptide(L)'
;MVSVSELRISETYLSLQGEGKHTGWPCFFIRTAVCDIRCRWCDTPHALMGGDRVDIDQLIAPIPDQVRLVQITGGEPLVQHGLVLEIIKKLEARGKKVLLETGGHRSLESVPATVHIVMDIKLPSSGEDRYNFAA
;
A
#
# COMPACT_ATOMS: atom_id res chain seq x y z
N MET A 1 10.75 -18.09 -2.35
CA MET A 1 10.98 -17.26 -1.15
C MET A 1 11.50 -15.91 -1.61
N VAL A 2 10.71 -14.84 -1.50
CA VAL A 2 11.15 -13.48 -1.84
C VAL A 2 11.86 -12.93 -0.61
N SER A 3 13.13 -12.53 -0.75
CA SER A 3 13.86 -11.83 0.31
C SER A 3 13.15 -10.50 0.60
N VAL A 4 12.77 -10.26 1.85
CA VAL A 4 12.06 -9.04 2.34
C VAL A 4 12.99 -7.80 2.35
N SER A 5 14.18 -7.90 1.76
CA SER A 5 15.21 -6.86 1.76
C SER A 5 15.12 -5.86 0.59
N GLU A 6 14.21 -6.07 -0.36
CA GLU A 6 14.13 -5.25 -1.58
C GLU A 6 12.71 -4.76 -1.81
N LEU A 7 12.56 -3.47 -2.12
CA LEU A 7 11.26 -2.87 -2.43
C LEU A 7 10.80 -3.32 -3.82
N ARG A 8 9.62 -3.92 -3.87
CA ARG A 8 8.94 -4.40 -5.07
C ARG A 8 7.71 -3.56 -5.34
N ILE A 9 7.70 -2.87 -6.47
CA ILE A 9 6.59 -2.02 -6.90
C ILE A 9 5.94 -2.64 -8.13
N SER A 10 4.60 -2.71 -8.12
CA SER A 10 3.81 -3.14 -9.28
C SER A 10 3.62 -1.99 -10.25
N GLU A 11 3.24 -0.81 -9.75
CA GLU A 11 3.02 0.37 -10.56
C GLU A 11 2.97 1.64 -9.68
N THR A 12 3.18 2.78 -10.33
CA THR A 12 2.89 4.10 -9.75
C THR A 12 2.19 4.97 -10.77
N TYR A 13 1.21 5.76 -10.33
CA TYR A 13 0.47 6.64 -11.22
C TYR A 13 -0.20 7.78 -10.45
N LEU A 14 -0.49 8.87 -11.16
CA LEU A 14 -1.29 9.98 -10.65
C LEU A 14 -2.73 9.85 -11.16
N SER A 15 -3.71 9.87 -10.25
CA SER A 15 -5.13 9.82 -10.59
C SER A 15 -5.96 10.55 -9.53
N LEU A 16 -7.27 10.32 -9.52
CA LEU A 16 -8.17 10.69 -8.43
C LEU A 16 -8.39 9.47 -7.52
N GLN A 17 -8.51 9.70 -6.20
CA GLN A 17 -8.98 8.66 -5.30
C GLN A 17 -10.39 8.22 -5.70
N GLY A 18 -10.58 6.91 -5.88
CA GLY A 18 -11.88 6.33 -6.24
C GLY A 18 -12.76 6.04 -5.03
N GLU A 19 -12.17 5.77 -3.87
CA GLU A 19 -12.87 5.14 -2.75
C GLU A 19 -12.66 5.82 -1.39
N GLY A 20 -13.59 5.55 -0.47
CA GLY A 20 -13.51 5.98 0.92
C GLY A 20 -13.64 7.49 1.13
N LYS A 21 -12.94 8.00 2.15
CA LYS A 21 -13.11 9.38 2.64
C LYS A 21 -12.58 10.46 1.71
N HIS A 22 -11.64 10.11 0.82
CA HIS A 22 -10.94 11.05 -0.04
C HIS A 22 -11.34 10.95 -1.51
N THR A 23 -12.44 10.26 -1.82
CA THR A 23 -12.95 10.12 -3.21
C THR A 23 -12.98 11.47 -3.93
N GLY A 24 -12.45 11.49 -5.16
CA GLY A 24 -12.35 12.65 -6.02
C GLY A 24 -11.11 13.53 -5.80
N TRP A 25 -10.26 13.25 -4.81
CA TRP A 25 -9.06 14.05 -4.56
C TRP A 25 -7.89 13.59 -5.44
N PRO A 26 -7.06 14.52 -5.99
CA PRO A 26 -5.82 14.15 -6.67
C PRO A 26 -4.89 13.36 -5.74
N CYS A 27 -4.50 12.17 -6.19
CA CYS A 27 -3.75 11.20 -5.39
C CYS A 27 -2.68 10.52 -6.24
N PHE A 28 -1.46 10.49 -5.73
CA PHE A 28 -0.40 9.66 -6.28
C PHE A 28 -0.48 8.27 -5.67
N PHE A 29 -0.54 7.25 -6.49
CA PHE A 29 -0.62 5.86 -6.05
C PHE A 29 0.74 5.20 -6.13
N ILE A 30 1.12 4.54 -5.05
CA ILE A 30 2.24 3.61 -4.96
C ILE A 30 1.63 2.23 -4.74
N ARG A 31 1.55 1.43 -5.80
CA ARG A 31 1.08 0.05 -5.70
C ARG A 31 2.28 -0.86 -5.48
N THR A 32 2.46 -1.36 -4.26
CA THR A 32 3.49 -2.35 -3.98
C THR A 32 3.14 -3.67 -4.67
N ALA A 33 4.11 -4.54 -4.89
CA ALA A 33 3.85 -5.90 -5.36
C ALA A 33 3.90 -6.88 -4.18
N VAL A 34 3.45 -8.10 -4.46
CA VAL A 34 3.34 -9.21 -3.51
C VAL A 34 2.17 -9.03 -2.54
N CYS A 35 1.36 -10.07 -2.47
CA CYS A 35 0.41 -10.28 -1.39
C CYS A 35 0.61 -11.70 -0.87
N ASP A 36 0.32 -11.94 0.39
CA ASP A 36 0.42 -13.24 1.06
C ASP A 36 -0.94 -13.93 1.24
N ILE A 37 -2.02 -13.30 0.75
CA ILE A 37 -3.35 -13.91 0.64
C ILE A 37 -3.83 -13.92 -0.83
N ARG A 38 -4.80 -14.77 -1.17
CA ARG A 38 -5.30 -14.99 -2.54
C ARG A 38 -6.83 -14.94 -2.56
N CYS A 39 -7.38 -13.77 -2.24
CA CYS A 39 -8.82 -13.51 -2.30
C CYS A 39 -9.41 -13.96 -3.64
N ARG A 40 -10.49 -14.76 -3.61
CA ARG A 40 -11.19 -15.28 -4.80
C ARG A 40 -11.64 -14.20 -5.77
N TRP A 41 -11.92 -13.00 -5.28
CA TRP A 41 -12.42 -11.85 -6.04
C TRP A 41 -11.41 -10.69 -6.10
N CYS A 42 -10.11 -10.97 -5.96
CA CYS A 42 -9.09 -9.93 -6.15
C CYS A 42 -9.18 -9.35 -7.57
N ASP A 43 -9.43 -8.05 -7.66
CA ASP A 43 -9.52 -7.28 -8.91
C ASP A 43 -8.14 -6.84 -9.44
N THR A 44 -7.10 -6.96 -8.62
CA THR A 44 -5.73 -6.56 -8.92
C THR A 44 -4.76 -7.77 -8.91
N PRO A 45 -5.05 -8.86 -9.65
CA PRO A 45 -4.26 -10.09 -9.56
C PRO A 45 -2.81 -9.92 -10.03
N HIS A 46 -2.57 -8.93 -10.91
CA HIS A 46 -1.24 -8.63 -11.43
C HIS A 46 -0.26 -8.12 -10.35
N ALA A 47 -0.76 -7.55 -9.25
CA ALA A 47 0.07 -7.06 -8.14
C ALA A 47 0.39 -8.13 -7.08
N LEU A 48 -0.18 -9.33 -7.18
CA LEU A 48 -0.05 -10.37 -6.14
C LEU A 48 1.34 -11.04 -6.10
N MET A 49 2.13 -10.92 -7.17
CA MET A 49 3.46 -11.52 -7.32
C MET A 49 4.34 -10.64 -8.22
N GLY A 50 5.66 -10.82 -8.12
CA GLY A 50 6.62 -10.12 -9.00
C GLY A 50 6.94 -8.70 -8.53
N GLY A 51 6.77 -7.72 -9.42
CA GLY A 51 7.13 -6.33 -9.22
C GLY A 51 8.60 -6.00 -9.51
N ASP A 52 8.82 -4.77 -9.92
CA ASP A 52 10.14 -4.22 -10.21
C ASP A 52 10.85 -3.83 -8.92
N ARG A 53 12.18 -4.00 -8.91
CA ARG A 53 13.02 -3.51 -7.83
C ARG A 53 13.19 -2.01 -8.00
N VAL A 54 12.81 -1.24 -6.99
CA VAL A 54 12.85 0.22 -7.05
C VAL A 54 13.56 0.78 -5.83
N ASP A 55 14.40 1.79 -6.02
CA ASP A 55 14.95 2.60 -4.94
C ASP A 55 13.89 3.57 -4.38
N ILE A 56 13.84 3.76 -3.07
CA ILE A 56 12.80 4.59 -2.43
C ILE A 56 12.90 6.05 -2.89
N ASP A 57 14.11 6.60 -3.03
CA ASP A 57 14.26 8.00 -3.44
C ASP A 57 13.85 8.19 -4.89
N GLN A 58 14.17 7.24 -5.77
CA GLN A 58 13.69 7.22 -7.15
C GLN A 58 12.17 7.05 -7.23
N LEU A 59 11.57 6.26 -6.35
CA LEU A 59 10.12 6.03 -6.32
C LEU A 59 9.34 7.30 -5.99
N ILE A 60 9.81 8.09 -5.02
CA ILE A 60 9.07 9.26 -4.54
C ILE A 60 9.43 10.53 -5.31
N ALA A 61 10.59 10.60 -5.97
CA ALA A 61 11.03 11.78 -6.70
C ALA A 61 10.00 12.32 -7.73
N PRO A 62 9.28 11.48 -8.51
CA PRO A 62 8.32 11.96 -9.51
C PRO A 62 7.02 12.54 -8.93
N ILE A 63 6.77 12.43 -7.62
CA ILE A 63 5.53 12.87 -7.01
C ILE A 63 5.44 14.41 -7.07
N PRO A 64 4.47 15.00 -7.78
CA PRO A 64 4.36 16.45 -7.92
C PRO A 64 4.11 17.14 -6.58
N ASP A 65 4.66 18.34 -6.40
CA ASP A 65 4.57 19.05 -5.12
C ASP A 65 3.12 19.44 -4.76
N GLN A 66 2.29 19.77 -5.76
CA GLN A 66 0.88 20.12 -5.59
C GLN A 66 0.02 18.92 -5.17
N VAL A 67 0.46 17.70 -5.46
CA VAL A 67 -0.25 16.48 -5.06
C VAL A 67 0.01 16.24 -3.57
N ARG A 68 -0.98 16.54 -2.73
CA ARG A 68 -0.87 16.43 -1.27
C ARG A 68 -1.13 15.01 -0.77
N LEU A 69 -1.87 14.21 -1.53
CA LEU A 69 -2.31 12.88 -1.13
C LEU A 69 -1.48 11.80 -1.82
N VAL A 70 -0.96 10.85 -1.04
CA VAL A 70 -0.28 9.67 -1.57
C VAL A 70 -0.90 8.43 -0.95
N GLN A 71 -1.36 7.51 -1.79
CA GLN A 71 -1.88 6.22 -1.35
C GLN A 71 -0.85 5.12 -1.60
N ILE A 72 -0.48 4.41 -0.55
CA ILE A 72 0.29 3.17 -0.61
C ILE A 72 -0.73 2.02 -0.53
N THR A 73 -0.78 1.18 -1.56
CA THR A 73 -1.74 0.06 -1.73
C THR A 73 -1.03 -1.13 -2.40
N GLY A 74 -1.73 -2.26 -2.60
CA GLY A 74 -1.36 -3.39 -3.46
C GLY A 74 -0.08 -4.12 -3.06
N GLY A 75 0.15 -5.35 -3.54
CA GLY A 75 -0.72 -6.44 -3.15
C GLY A 75 -1.12 -6.24 -1.68
N GLU A 76 -0.34 -6.72 -0.73
CA GLU A 76 -0.43 -6.25 0.66
C GLU A 76 0.81 -5.41 0.99
N PRO A 77 0.71 -4.07 1.15
CA PRO A 77 1.85 -3.21 1.44
C PRO A 77 2.68 -3.69 2.62
N LEU A 78 2.03 -4.18 3.68
CA LEU A 78 2.70 -4.59 4.90
C LEU A 78 3.39 -5.97 4.81
N VAL A 79 3.38 -6.62 3.65
CA VAL A 79 4.35 -7.69 3.34
C VAL A 79 5.77 -7.11 3.26
N GLN A 80 5.91 -5.85 2.82
CA GLN A 80 7.19 -5.13 2.72
C GLN A 80 7.33 -4.09 3.84
N HIS A 81 6.82 -4.43 5.04
CA HIS A 81 6.57 -3.54 6.16
C HIS A 81 7.69 -2.51 6.44
N GLY A 82 8.94 -2.95 6.63
CA GLY A 82 10.05 -2.04 6.96
C GLY A 82 10.27 -0.95 5.90
N LEU A 83 10.23 -1.33 4.62
CA LEU A 83 10.43 -0.40 3.51
C LEU A 83 9.22 0.52 3.32
N VAL A 84 8.00 0.03 3.57
CA VAL A 84 6.79 0.87 3.56
C VAL A 84 6.85 1.94 4.66
N LEU A 85 7.33 1.61 5.86
CA LEU A 85 7.53 2.60 6.92
C LEU A 85 8.55 3.68 6.52
N GLU A 86 9.63 3.30 5.83
CA GLU A 86 10.61 4.25 5.31
C GLU A 86 10.00 5.18 4.25
N ILE A 87 9.17 4.66 3.34
CA ILE A 87 8.43 5.46 2.36
C ILE A 87 7.50 6.45 3.07
N ILE A 88 6.70 5.99 4.04
CA ILE A 88 5.80 6.84 4.83
C ILE A 88 6.58 8.00 5.45
N LYS A 89 7.68 7.71 6.15
CA LYS A 89 8.52 8.72 6.79
C LYS A 89 9.02 9.77 5.80
N LYS A 90 9.52 9.36 4.63
CA LYS A 90 10.02 10.30 3.61
C LYS A 90 8.91 11.13 2.98
N LEU A 91 7.72 10.56 2.76
CA LEU A 91 6.56 11.28 2.26
C LEU A 91 6.05 12.33 3.26
N GLU A 92 5.93 11.96 4.53
CA GLU A 92 5.53 12.88 5.60
C GLU A 92 6.53 14.02 5.79
N ALA A 93 7.84 13.74 5.70
CA ALA A 93 8.87 14.77 5.70
C ALA A 93 8.75 15.77 4.53
N ARG A 94 8.13 15.37 3.41
CA ARG A 94 7.77 16.23 2.28
C ARG A 94 6.39 16.90 2.44
N GLY A 95 5.78 16.79 3.62
CA GLY A 95 4.45 17.34 3.91
C GLY A 95 3.31 16.64 3.18
N LYS A 96 3.52 15.42 2.67
CA LYS A 96 2.47 14.62 2.02
C LYS A 96 1.60 13.97 3.09
N LYS A 97 0.29 13.86 2.81
CA LYS A 97 -0.64 13.05 3.58
C LYS A 97 -0.66 11.64 3.00
N VAL A 98 -0.39 10.65 3.83
CA VAL A 98 -0.31 9.25 3.41
C VAL A 98 -1.60 8.50 3.77
N LEU A 99 -2.12 7.75 2.79
CA LEU A 99 -3.12 6.71 2.99
C LEU A 99 -2.41 5.37 2.86
N LEU A 100 -2.74 4.45 3.77
CA LEU A 100 -2.29 3.07 3.68
C LEU A 100 -3.52 2.18 3.52
N GLU A 101 -3.63 1.54 2.36
CA GLU A 101 -4.68 0.57 2.08
C GLU A 101 -4.16 -0.84 2.36
N THR A 102 -4.83 -1.57 3.24
CA THR A 102 -4.39 -2.90 3.72
C THR A 102 -5.58 -3.83 3.95
N GLY A 103 -5.34 -5.14 3.82
CA GLY A 103 -6.30 -6.17 4.21
C GLY A 103 -6.46 -6.31 5.73
N GLY A 104 -5.56 -5.72 6.52
CA GLY A 104 -5.61 -5.74 7.98
C GLY A 104 -5.08 -7.04 8.61
N HIS A 105 -4.58 -8.00 7.81
CA HIS A 105 -4.01 -9.26 8.28
C HIS A 105 -2.51 -9.19 8.61
N ARG A 106 -1.90 -8.01 8.47
CA ARG A 106 -0.52 -7.71 8.89
C ARG A 106 -0.54 -6.63 9.97
N SER A 107 0.43 -6.68 10.89
CA SER A 107 0.46 -5.77 12.04
C SER A 107 0.56 -4.31 11.60
N LEU A 108 -0.26 -3.47 12.24
CA LEU A 108 -0.27 -2.01 12.09
C LEU A 108 0.52 -1.30 13.21
N GLU A 109 1.08 -2.02 14.18
CA GLU A 109 1.62 -1.46 15.43
C GLU A 109 2.66 -0.36 15.20
N SER A 110 3.52 -0.53 14.19
CA SER A 110 4.57 0.42 13.86
C SER A 110 4.15 1.49 12.84
N VAL A 111 2.90 1.46 12.36
CA VAL A 111 2.40 2.47 11.42
C VAL A 111 2.09 3.75 12.19
N PRO A 112 2.65 4.91 11.79
CA PRO A 112 2.42 6.17 12.49
C PRO A 112 0.93 6.54 12.56
N ALA A 113 0.48 7.07 13.71
CA ALA A 113 -0.91 7.51 13.91
C ALA A 113 -1.34 8.66 12.97
N THR A 114 -0.40 9.31 12.31
CA THR A 114 -0.62 10.34 11.28
C THR A 114 -1.10 9.77 9.95
N VAL A 115 -0.85 8.48 9.69
CA VAL A 115 -1.27 7.79 8.46
C VAL A 115 -2.77 7.50 8.51
N HIS A 116 -3.47 7.77 7.42
CA HIS A 116 -4.87 7.38 7.29
C HIS A 116 -4.97 5.93 6.85
N ILE A 117 -5.36 5.03 7.75
CA ILE A 117 -5.56 3.62 7.43
C ILE A 117 -6.90 3.43 6.72
N VAL A 118 -6.86 2.86 5.52
CA VAL A 118 -8.01 2.32 4.80
C VAL A 118 -7.92 0.80 4.90
N MET A 119 -8.70 0.20 5.81
CA MET A 119 -8.64 -1.23 6.05
C MET A 119 -9.84 -1.91 5.39
N ASP A 120 -9.56 -2.85 4.49
CA ASP A 120 -10.57 -3.66 3.81
C ASP A 120 -10.45 -5.13 4.25
N ILE A 121 -11.17 -5.45 5.33
CA ILE A 121 -11.21 -6.80 5.93
C ILE A 121 -11.85 -7.77 4.95
N LYS A 122 -11.16 -8.89 4.69
CA LYS A 122 -11.57 -9.86 3.67
C LYS A 122 -12.60 -10.83 4.22
N LEU A 123 -13.88 -10.58 3.94
CA LEU A 123 -15.02 -11.41 4.40
C LEU A 123 -14.94 -12.87 3.90
N PRO A 124 -15.70 -13.84 4.46
CA PRO A 124 -15.64 -15.26 4.08
C PRO A 124 -15.81 -15.57 2.59
N SER A 125 -16.51 -14.70 1.85
CA SER A 125 -16.61 -14.83 0.39
C SER A 125 -15.24 -14.74 -0.31
N SER A 126 -14.22 -14.10 0.30
CA SER A 126 -12.85 -14.05 -0.20
C SER A 126 -12.16 -15.42 -0.19
N GLY A 127 -12.55 -16.32 0.70
CA GLY A 127 -11.81 -17.56 0.99
C GLY A 127 -10.58 -17.36 1.88
N GLU A 128 -10.34 -16.15 2.38
CA GLU A 128 -9.16 -15.77 3.18
C GLU A 128 -9.55 -15.19 4.55
N ASP A 129 -10.78 -15.41 5.01
CA ASP A 129 -11.29 -14.88 6.28
C ASP A 129 -10.58 -15.43 7.52
N ARG A 130 -9.87 -16.57 7.38
CA ARG A 130 -8.98 -17.10 8.43
C ARG A 130 -7.85 -16.15 8.84
N TYR A 131 -7.53 -15.17 7.99
CA TYR A 131 -6.53 -14.15 8.28
C TYR A 131 -7.11 -12.94 9.02
N ASN A 132 -8.44 -12.82 9.08
CA ASN A 132 -9.07 -11.78 9.88
C ASN A 132 -8.86 -12.11 11.36
N PHE A 133 -8.33 -11.16 12.13
CA PHE A 133 -8.13 -11.29 13.59
C PHE A 133 -7.11 -12.35 14.02
N ALA A 134 -6.29 -12.87 13.11
CA ALA A 134 -5.13 -13.69 13.47
C ALA A 134 -4.09 -12.78 14.14
N ALA A 135 -4.11 -12.75 15.47
CA ALA A 135 -3.12 -12.09 16.31
C ALA A 135 -1.74 -12.76 16.19
#